data_AF-A0A2J6PKF4-F1
#
_entry.id   AF-A0A2J6PKF4-F1
#
_cell.length_a   1.000
_cell.length_b   1.000
_cell.length_c   1.000
_cell.angle_alpha   90.00
_cell.angle_beta   90.00
_cell.angle_gamma   90.00
#
_symmetry.space_group_name_H-M   'P 1'
#
loop_
_entity.id
_entity.type
_entity.pdbx_description
1 polymer ?
#
loop_
_entity_poly.entity_id
_entity_poly.type
_entity_poly.pdbx_seq_one_letter_code
_entity_poly.pdbx_strand_id
1 'polypeptide(L)'
;PISCTLEKVSLEDSPKYSALSYRWGGTGRQILVNEKPFTVTNKLEIALQHLQKDSDPLTLWVDAICINQQDTEEKMQQVRQMTDIYRSASQVLIWLGPAADGSDQVINSLQLISQVFQRQDLSNHIKKLCHREWWTRTWVIQELCVPK
;
A
#
# COMPACT_ATOMS: atom_id res chain seq x y z
N PRO A 1 14.29 8.94 -13.47
CA PRO A 1 13.35 7.80 -13.59
C PRO A 1 13.34 7.07 -12.26
N ILE A 2 12.18 6.58 -11.78
CA ILE A 2 12.14 5.78 -10.55
C ILE A 2 12.89 4.47 -10.81
N SER A 3 13.79 4.13 -9.89
CA SER A 3 14.52 2.88 -9.87
C SER A 3 14.50 2.34 -8.45
N CYS A 4 14.25 1.05 -8.30
CA CYS A 4 14.31 0.36 -7.01
C CYS A 4 14.86 -1.06 -7.17
N THR A 5 15.29 -1.63 -6.06
CA THR A 5 15.57 -3.06 -5.93
C THR A 5 14.37 -3.77 -5.31
N LEU A 6 14.22 -5.05 -5.64
CA LEU A 6 13.21 -5.93 -5.06
C LEU A 6 13.91 -7.11 -4.39
N GLU A 7 13.64 -7.28 -3.10
CA GLU A 7 14.17 -8.34 -2.25
C GLU A 7 13.02 -9.12 -1.63
N LYS A 8 13.18 -10.45 -1.54
CA LYS A 8 12.26 -11.35 -0.85
C LYS A 8 12.77 -11.58 0.57
N VAL A 9 11.92 -11.31 1.56
CA VAL A 9 12.22 -11.47 2.99
C VAL A 9 11.12 -12.26 3.68
N SER A 10 11.43 -12.93 4.80
CA SER A 10 10.42 -13.51 5.68
C SER A 10 9.90 -12.46 6.65
N LEU A 11 8.60 -12.47 6.96
CA LEU A 11 8.06 -11.63 8.04
C LEU A 11 8.60 -12.07 9.42
N GLU A 12 9.00 -13.34 9.56
CA GLU A 12 9.58 -13.89 10.79
C GLU A 12 10.92 -13.22 11.13
N ASP A 13 11.65 -12.74 10.12
CA ASP A 13 12.91 -12.01 10.29
C ASP A 13 12.72 -10.57 10.80
N SER A 14 11.46 -10.18 11.06
CA SER A 14 11.08 -8.83 11.51
C SER A 14 11.67 -7.71 10.63
N PRO A 15 11.45 -7.74 9.30
CA PRO A 15 12.05 -6.79 8.38
C PRO A 15 11.53 -5.37 8.64
N LYS A 16 12.40 -4.37 8.46
CA LYS A 16 12.02 -2.95 8.55
C LYS A 16 11.60 -2.42 7.20
N TYR A 17 10.31 -2.16 7.04
CA TYR A 17 9.72 -1.55 5.85
C TYR A 17 8.53 -0.68 6.22
N SER A 18 8.09 0.17 5.28
CA SER A 18 6.77 0.80 5.31
C SER A 18 5.88 0.17 4.25
N ALA A 19 4.57 0.03 4.49
CA ALA A 19 3.65 -0.42 3.44
C ALA A 19 3.00 0.78 2.75
N LEU A 20 2.82 0.73 1.43
CA LEU A 20 2.15 1.78 0.67
C LEU A 20 0.71 1.38 0.34
N SER A 21 -0.24 2.18 0.82
CA SER A 21 -1.64 2.11 0.41
C SER A 21 -1.95 3.23 -0.57
N TYR A 22 -2.40 2.87 -1.78
CA TYR A 22 -2.67 3.83 -2.85
C TYR A 22 -3.81 3.33 -3.73
N ARG A 23 -4.36 4.24 -4.54
CA ARG A 23 -5.42 3.87 -5.48
C ARG A 23 -4.83 3.24 -6.75
N TRP A 24 -5.30 2.03 -7.06
CA TRP A 24 -4.98 1.34 -8.31
C TRP A 24 -5.61 2.02 -9.56
N GLY A 25 -5.09 1.63 -10.72
CA GLY A 25 -5.63 1.95 -12.05
C GLY A 25 -5.05 3.21 -12.68
N GLY A 26 -5.40 3.41 -13.96
CA GLY A 26 -4.84 4.44 -14.82
C GLY A 26 -3.99 3.83 -15.95
N THR A 27 -3.07 4.59 -16.51
CA THR A 27 -2.25 4.15 -17.65
C THR A 27 -0.91 3.55 -17.21
N GLY A 28 -0.34 2.67 -18.03
CA GLY A 28 0.96 2.05 -17.75
C GLY A 28 2.12 3.05 -17.85
N ARG A 29 3.03 3.02 -16.88
CA ARG A 29 4.28 3.77 -16.84
C ARG A 29 5.44 2.82 -16.55
N GLN A 30 6.60 3.10 -17.15
CA GLN A 30 7.81 2.29 -16.95
C GLN A 30 8.62 2.83 -15.77
N ILE A 31 9.01 1.93 -14.88
CA ILE A 31 10.03 2.13 -13.85
C ILE A 31 11.11 1.05 -14.00
N LEU A 32 12.20 1.17 -13.23
CA LEU A 32 13.22 0.12 -13.17
C LEU A 32 13.10 -0.65 -11.85
N VAL A 33 12.98 -1.97 -11.93
CA VAL A 33 13.01 -2.88 -10.77
C VAL A 33 14.15 -3.87 -11.01
N ASN A 34 15.15 -3.90 -10.12
CA ASN A 34 16.37 -4.70 -10.32
C ASN A 34 16.98 -4.46 -11.72
N GLU A 35 17.09 -3.18 -12.11
CA GLU A 35 17.61 -2.70 -13.41
C GLU A 35 16.81 -3.12 -14.66
N LYS A 36 15.67 -3.81 -14.48
CA LYS A 36 14.81 -4.24 -15.58
C LYS A 36 13.58 -3.35 -15.71
N PRO A 37 13.09 -3.09 -16.93
CA PRO A 37 11.83 -2.38 -17.14
C PRO A 37 10.66 -3.10 -16.46
N PHE A 38 9.89 -2.37 -15.68
CA PHE A 38 8.71 -2.86 -14.99
C PHE A 38 7.56 -1.87 -15.17
N THR A 39 6.36 -2.38 -15.48
CA THR A 39 5.19 -1.54 -15.75
C THR A 39 4.37 -1.37 -14.48
N VAL A 40 4.25 -0.13 -14.01
CA VAL A 40 3.33 0.26 -12.93
C VAL A 40 2.21 1.14 -13.45
N THR A 41 1.16 1.32 -12.67
CA THR A 41 0.15 2.34 -12.98
C THR A 41 0.73 3.75 -12.80
N ASN A 42 0.25 4.71 -13.58
CA ASN A 42 0.66 6.12 -13.45
C ASN A 42 0.34 6.68 -12.06
N LYS A 43 -0.72 6.20 -11.40
CA LYS A 43 -1.02 6.61 -10.02
C LYS A 43 0.04 6.15 -9.04
N LEU A 44 0.52 4.91 -9.18
CA LEU A 44 1.63 4.39 -8.37
C LEU A 44 2.92 5.15 -8.68
N GLU A 45 3.23 5.36 -9.96
CA GLU A 45 4.42 6.12 -10.36
C GLU A 45 4.44 7.52 -9.73
N ILE A 46 3.32 8.26 -9.78
CA ILE A 46 3.20 9.57 -9.13
C ILE A 46 3.38 9.47 -7.61
N ALA A 47 2.82 8.43 -6.96
CA ALA A 47 2.99 8.21 -5.52
C ALA A 47 4.46 8.01 -5.16
N LEU A 48 5.16 7.14 -5.89
CA LEU A 48 6.57 6.84 -5.71
C LEU A 48 7.45 8.08 -5.96
N GLN A 49 7.11 8.91 -6.96
CA GLN A 49 7.82 10.17 -7.22
C GLN A 49 7.70 11.15 -6.05
N HIS A 50 6.55 11.20 -5.37
CA HIS A 50 6.38 12.05 -4.20
C HIS A 50 7.17 11.53 -3.01
N LEU A 51 7.15 10.22 -2.76
CA LEU A 51 7.91 9.59 -1.67
C LEU A 51 9.42 9.65 -1.88
N GLN A 52 9.89 9.67 -3.13
CA GLN A 52 11.32 9.79 -3.44
C GLN A 52 11.90 11.19 -3.17
N LYS A 53 11.07 12.23 -3.02
CA LYS A 53 11.57 13.59 -2.77
C LYS A 53 12.19 13.74 -1.37
N ASP A 54 11.82 12.85 -0.44
CA ASP A 54 12.46 12.76 0.85
C ASP A 54 13.83 12.06 0.68
N SER A 55 14.91 12.67 1.17
CA SER A 55 16.29 12.32 0.79
C SER A 55 16.80 10.97 1.29
N ASP A 56 15.99 10.23 2.04
CA ASP A 56 16.37 8.95 2.63
C ASP A 56 15.84 7.77 1.79
N PRO A 57 16.67 6.73 1.55
CA PRO A 57 16.21 5.52 0.89
C PRO A 57 15.08 4.86 1.70
N LEU A 58 13.92 4.69 1.06
CA LEU A 58 12.70 4.18 1.69
C LEU A 58 12.44 2.72 1.27
N THR A 59 12.50 1.80 2.24
CA THR A 59 12.08 0.41 2.02
C THR A 59 10.56 0.31 2.04
N LEU A 60 9.96 -0.04 0.91
CA LEU A 60 8.50 -0.12 0.74
C LEU A 60 8.04 -1.53 0.41
N TRP A 61 6.94 -1.94 1.03
CA TRP A 61 6.07 -2.96 0.46
C TRP A 61 4.99 -2.28 -0.39
N VAL A 62 4.94 -2.64 -1.68
CA VAL A 62 3.97 -2.12 -2.66
C VAL A 62 3.36 -3.32 -3.39
N ASP A 63 2.07 -3.54 -3.23
CA ASP A 63 1.35 -4.70 -3.80
C ASP A 63 1.66 -4.98 -5.29
N ALA A 64 1.68 -3.96 -6.14
CA ALA A 64 1.88 -4.09 -7.57
C ALA A 64 3.33 -4.41 -7.97
N ILE A 65 4.29 -4.25 -7.06
CA ILE A 65 5.72 -4.53 -7.30
C ILE A 65 6.16 -5.78 -6.55
N CYS A 66 5.78 -5.92 -5.27
CA CYS A 66 6.21 -7.00 -4.39
C CYS A 66 5.47 -8.31 -4.61
N ILE A 67 4.26 -8.28 -5.18
CA ILE A 67 3.49 -9.47 -5.54
C ILE A 67 3.64 -9.71 -7.03
N ASN A 68 4.01 -10.92 -7.44
CA ASN A 68 3.94 -11.31 -8.84
C ASN A 68 2.50 -11.32 -9.34
N GLN A 69 2.09 -10.26 -10.04
CA GLN A 69 0.72 -10.11 -10.51
C GLN A 69 0.31 -11.13 -11.58
N GLN A 70 1.27 -11.84 -12.19
CA GLN A 70 1.02 -12.88 -13.20
C GLN A 70 0.90 -14.28 -12.60
N ASP A 71 1.33 -14.47 -11.35
CA ASP A 71 1.20 -15.72 -10.63
C ASP A 71 -0.03 -15.66 -9.73
N THR A 72 -1.09 -16.37 -10.14
CA THR A 72 -2.36 -16.38 -9.40
C THR A 72 -2.22 -17.06 -8.03
N GLU A 73 -1.37 -18.08 -7.92
CA GLU A 73 -1.18 -18.81 -6.67
C GLU A 73 -0.41 -17.96 -5.67
N GLU A 74 0.72 -17.36 -6.08
CA GLU A 74 1.48 -16.43 -5.25
C GLU A 74 0.59 -15.25 -4.82
N LYS A 75 -0.15 -14.67 -5.76
CA LYS A 75 -1.06 -13.56 -5.47
C LYS A 75 -2.08 -13.94 -4.40
N MET A 76 -2.69 -15.12 -4.50
CA MET A 76 -3.64 -15.59 -3.47
C MET A 76 -2.96 -15.78 -2.11
N GLN A 77 -1.74 -16.31 -2.07
CA GLN A 77 -0.97 -16.46 -0.84
C GLN A 77 -0.63 -15.10 -0.21
N GLN A 78 -0.16 -14.14 -1.01
CA GLN A 78 0.17 -12.78 -0.58
C GLN A 78 -1.07 -12.02 -0.08
N VAL A 79 -2.23 -12.20 -0.73
CA VAL A 79 -3.50 -11.62 -0.27
C VAL A 79 -3.89 -12.16 1.10
N ARG A 80 -3.71 -13.46 1.36
CA ARG A 80 -3.96 -14.04 2.70
C ARG A 80 -3.01 -13.52 3.77
N GLN A 81 -1.78 -13.14 3.39
CA GLN A 81 -0.78 -12.59 4.31
C GLN A 81 -0.90 -11.07 4.48
N MET A 82 -1.77 -10.40 3.71
CA MET A 82 -1.81 -8.93 3.65
C MET A 82 -2.06 -8.30 5.03
N THR A 83 -2.94 -8.88 5.84
CA THR A 83 -3.19 -8.41 7.21
C THR A 83 -1.90 -8.41 8.06
N ASP A 84 -1.09 -9.47 7.97
CA ASP A 84 0.17 -9.57 8.71
C ASP A 84 1.25 -8.66 8.12
N ILE A 85 1.32 -8.52 6.79
CA ILE A 85 2.24 -7.58 6.12
C ILE A 85 1.97 -6.14 6.56
N TYR A 86 0.71 -5.72 6.61
CA TYR A 86 0.38 -4.36 7.06
C TYR A 86 0.59 -4.18 8.56
N ARG A 87 0.33 -5.23 9.36
CA ARG A 87 0.56 -5.20 10.82
C ARG A 87 2.04 -5.12 11.19
N SER A 88 2.90 -5.80 10.43
CA SER A 88 4.35 -5.85 10.68
C SER A 88 5.12 -4.66 10.10
N ALA A 89 4.49 -3.83 9.28
CA ALA A 89 5.11 -2.63 8.73
C ALA A 89 5.42 -1.59 9.83
N SER A 90 6.58 -0.93 9.76
CA SER A 90 6.98 0.14 10.69
C SER A 90 5.97 1.29 10.71
N GLN A 91 5.39 1.54 9.54
CA GLN A 91 4.30 2.46 9.31
C GLN A 91 3.65 2.09 7.98
N VAL A 92 2.50 2.68 7.73
CA VAL A 92 1.83 2.52 6.44
C VAL A 92 1.48 3.89 5.91
N LEU A 93 1.89 4.13 4.69
CA LEU A 93 1.79 5.41 3.98
C LEU A 93 0.54 5.37 3.13
N ILE A 94 -0.40 6.29 3.36
CA ILE A 94 -1.63 6.39 2.58
C ILE A 94 -1.46 7.51 1.55
N TRP A 95 -1.42 7.14 0.27
CA TRP A 95 -1.37 8.08 -0.84
C TRP A 95 -2.75 8.32 -1.43
N LEU A 96 -3.28 9.53 -1.22
CA LEU A 96 -4.60 9.94 -1.71
C LEU A 96 -4.57 10.61 -3.08
N GLY A 97 -3.37 10.92 -3.58
CA GLY A 97 -3.14 11.67 -4.81
C GLY A 97 -2.38 12.97 -4.55
N PRO A 98 -1.94 13.67 -5.61
CA PRO A 98 -1.30 14.97 -5.49
C PRO A 98 -2.22 15.98 -4.78
N ALA A 99 -1.61 16.94 -4.09
CA ALA A 99 -2.32 18.08 -3.53
C ALA A 99 -3.12 18.79 -4.62
N ALA A 100 -4.44 18.87 -4.44
CA ALA A 100 -5.32 19.73 -5.19
C ALA A 100 -6.02 20.68 -4.20
N ASP A 101 -6.32 21.91 -4.61
CA ASP A 101 -7.08 22.88 -3.80
C ASP A 101 -6.50 23.16 -2.40
N GLY A 102 -5.17 23.16 -2.25
CA GLY A 102 -4.48 23.45 -0.98
C GLY A 102 -4.41 22.28 0.01
N SER A 103 -4.62 21.04 -0.45
CA SER A 103 -4.53 19.84 0.40
C SER A 103 -3.17 19.14 0.30
N ASP A 104 -2.18 19.56 1.08
CA ASP A 104 -0.93 18.80 1.24
C ASP A 104 -1.19 17.54 2.07
N GLN A 105 -1.57 16.42 1.45
CA GLN A 105 -1.93 15.21 2.18
C GLN A 105 -1.16 13.97 1.74
N VAL A 106 0.01 13.78 2.35
CA VAL A 106 0.44 12.44 2.80
C VAL A 106 -0.13 12.29 4.21
N ILE A 107 -1.19 11.51 4.37
CA ILE A 107 -1.72 11.25 5.71
C ILE A 107 -0.81 10.20 6.37
N ASN A 108 0.15 10.67 7.17
CA ASN A 108 0.89 9.86 8.15
C ASN A 108 -0.08 9.42 9.25
N SER A 109 -0.94 8.42 9.02
CA SER A 109 -1.87 7.97 10.08
C SER A 109 -2.16 6.48 10.03
N LEU A 110 -1.14 5.67 10.34
CA LEU A 110 -1.36 4.25 10.64
C LEU A 110 -0.82 3.76 11.99
N GLN A 111 -0.53 4.69 12.91
CA GLN A 111 -0.72 4.40 14.34
C GLN A 111 -2.18 4.05 14.69
N LEU A 112 -3.13 4.33 13.79
CA LEU A 112 -4.56 4.13 14.02
C LEU A 112 -5.07 2.73 13.66
N ILE A 113 -4.50 2.01 12.69
CA ILE A 113 -4.99 0.66 12.36
C ILE A 113 -4.47 -0.42 13.32
N SER A 114 -3.26 -0.27 13.88
CA SER A 114 -2.74 -1.26 14.83
C SER A 114 -3.55 -1.33 16.13
N GLN A 115 -4.14 -0.21 16.57
CA GLN A 115 -5.03 -0.15 17.74
C GLN A 115 -6.49 -0.52 17.39
N VAL A 116 -6.94 -0.29 16.15
CA VAL A 116 -8.29 -0.65 15.68
C VAL A 116 -8.48 -2.15 15.56
N PHE A 117 -7.44 -2.90 15.20
CA PHE A 117 -7.49 -4.37 15.27
C PHE A 117 -7.64 -4.91 16.70
N GLN A 118 -7.47 -4.06 17.73
CA GLN A 118 -7.60 -4.44 19.14
C GLN A 118 -8.84 -3.87 19.86
N ARG A 119 -9.58 -2.89 19.33
CA ARG A 119 -10.76 -2.34 20.03
C ARG A 119 -11.95 -1.98 19.14
N GLN A 120 -13.10 -2.35 19.65
CA GLN A 120 -14.45 -2.38 19.06
C GLN A 120 -15.10 -1.01 18.79
N ASP A 121 -14.37 0.10 18.68
CA ASP A 121 -15.01 1.40 18.48
C ASP A 121 -14.24 2.30 17.49
N LEU A 122 -14.77 2.35 16.27
CA LEU A 122 -14.22 3.10 15.15
C LEU A 122 -14.93 4.45 15.06
N SER A 123 -14.24 5.51 15.50
CA SER A 123 -14.73 6.89 15.45
C SER A 123 -15.11 7.32 14.02
N ASN A 124 -16.12 8.21 13.94
CA ASN A 124 -16.83 8.64 12.73
C ASN A 124 -15.97 9.10 11.52
N HIS A 125 -14.67 9.36 11.71
CA HIS A 125 -13.75 9.74 10.63
C HIS A 125 -13.35 8.55 9.75
N ILE A 126 -13.16 7.35 10.32
CA ILE A 126 -12.86 6.15 9.55
C ILE A 126 -14.09 5.69 8.76
N LYS A 127 -15.30 5.83 9.32
CA LYS A 127 -16.55 5.60 8.55
C LYS A 127 -16.62 6.48 7.31
N LYS A 128 -16.29 7.78 7.42
CA LYS A 128 -16.25 8.68 6.26
C LYS A 128 -15.19 8.31 5.23
N LEU A 129 -14.03 7.82 5.65
CA LEU A 129 -13.02 7.25 4.76
C LEU A 129 -13.57 6.00 4.06
N CYS A 130 -14.18 5.06 4.81
CA CYS A 130 -14.86 3.84 4.34
C CYS A 130 -16.02 4.10 3.35
N HIS A 131 -16.66 5.27 3.43
CA HIS A 131 -17.74 5.67 2.53
C HIS A 131 -17.28 6.31 1.21
N ARG A 132 -15.98 6.58 1.02
CA ARG A 132 -15.46 7.00 -0.30
C ARG A 132 -15.40 5.78 -1.22
N GLU A 133 -15.68 5.98 -2.52
CA GLU A 133 -15.67 4.97 -3.61
C GLU A 133 -14.39 4.10 -3.70
N TRP A 134 -13.36 4.45 -2.93
CA TRP A 134 -12.12 3.73 -2.71
C TRP A 134 -12.33 2.34 -2.08
N TRP A 135 -13.24 2.17 -1.12
CA TRP A 135 -13.39 0.91 -0.37
C TRP A 135 -14.33 -0.11 -1.00
N THR A 136 -15.14 0.29 -1.97
CA THR A 136 -16.14 -0.58 -2.60
C THR A 136 -15.62 -1.34 -3.83
N ARG A 137 -14.39 -1.08 -4.32
CA ARG A 137 -13.98 -1.56 -5.67
C ARG A 137 -12.60 -2.23 -5.80
N THR A 138 -11.87 -2.51 -4.72
CA THR A 138 -10.65 -3.34 -4.82
C THR A 138 -10.37 -4.03 -3.49
N TRP A 139 -10.54 -5.37 -3.45
CA TRP A 139 -10.03 -6.38 -2.50
C TRP A 139 -9.82 -6.03 -1.00
N VAL A 140 -10.47 -5.02 -0.44
CA VAL A 140 -10.54 -4.84 1.02
C VAL A 140 -11.65 -5.71 1.64
N ILE A 141 -12.68 -6.08 0.86
CA ILE A 141 -13.86 -6.80 1.37
C ILE A 141 -13.73 -8.32 1.16
N GLN A 142 -12.67 -8.93 1.68
CA GLN A 142 -12.75 -10.35 2.04
C GLN A 142 -12.60 -10.61 3.54
N GLU A 143 -12.20 -9.62 4.34
CA GLU A 143 -12.16 -9.76 5.81
C GLU A 143 -13.28 -9.05 6.58
N LEU A 144 -14.09 -8.18 5.96
CA LEU A 144 -15.18 -7.47 6.67
C LEU A 144 -16.57 -8.15 6.58
N CYS A 145 -16.76 -9.10 5.67
CA CYS A 145 -18.09 -9.69 5.40
C CYS A 145 -18.10 -11.22 5.32
N VAL A 146 -17.14 -11.93 5.91
CA VAL A 146 -17.33 -13.37 6.16
C VAL A 146 -18.08 -13.49 7.49
N PRO A 147 -19.34 -13.96 7.51
CA PRO A 147 -19.98 -14.29 8.76
C PRO A 147 -19.22 -15.45 9.41
N LYS A 148 -19.08 -15.39 10.73
CA LYS A 148 -18.55 -16.49 11.55
C LYS A 148 -19.28 -17.81 11.26
#